data_AF-A0ABD5LL49-F1
#
_entry.id   AF-A0ABD5LL49-F1
#
_cell.length_a   1.000
_cell.length_b   1.000
_cell.length_c   1.000
_cell.angle_alpha   90.00
_cell.angle_beta   90.00
_cell.angle_gamma   90.00
#
_symmetry.space_group_name_H-M   'P 1'
#
loop_
_entity.id
_entity.type
_entity.pdbx_description
1 polymer ?
#
loop_
_entity_poly.entity_id
_entity_poly.type
_entity_poly.pdbx_seq_one_letter_code
_entity_poly.pdbx_strand_id
1 'polypeptide(L)'
;MSSETIVLREAQAGDLAGLLELYRALNPSDPEMTTEEADTAFATMLAQPGLTVFLATEGGEAVATATLQIVPNLTRAARPYALVENVVTLETRRGRGYGRAVVRHAVEVAFAANCYKVMLLTGRQRPEVHAFYESCGFVQNKTGFQIRQD
;
A
#
# COMPACT_ATOMS: atom_id res chain seq x y z
N MET A 1 -2.88 -30.05 -3.39
CA MET A 1 -2.74 -28.72 -4.02
C MET A 1 -1.64 -28.02 -3.26
N SER A 2 -0.53 -27.68 -3.91
CA SER A 2 0.54 -26.93 -3.24
C SER A 2 -0.03 -25.59 -2.82
N SER A 3 -0.05 -25.31 -1.51
CA SER A 3 -0.32 -23.97 -1.01
C SER A 3 0.86 -23.12 -1.47
N GLU A 4 0.72 -22.38 -2.56
CA GLU A 4 1.74 -21.42 -2.95
C GLU A 4 1.92 -20.41 -1.82
N THR A 5 3.16 -20.28 -1.37
CA THR A 5 3.52 -19.46 -0.22
C THR A 5 3.43 -17.99 -0.61
N ILE A 6 2.69 -17.21 0.16
CA ILE A 6 2.70 -15.74 0.05
C ILE A 6 4.08 -15.24 0.43
N VAL A 7 4.77 -14.55 -0.49
CA VAL A 7 6.04 -13.89 -0.21
C VAL A 7 5.78 -12.38 -0.11
N LEU A 8 6.26 -11.76 0.97
CA LEU A 8 6.18 -10.32 1.18
C LEU A 8 7.57 -9.73 0.98
N ARG A 9 7.68 -8.68 0.16
CA ARG A 9 8.95 -8.00 -0.09
C ARG A 9 8.74 -6.56 -0.54
N GLU A 10 9.81 -5.77 -0.48
CA GLU A 10 9.85 -4.45 -1.09
C GLU A 10 9.85 -4.57 -2.63
N ALA A 11 9.20 -3.61 -3.28
CA ALA A 11 9.27 -3.45 -4.72
C ALA A 11 10.66 -2.95 -5.12
N GLN A 12 11.12 -3.42 -6.27
CA GLN A 12 12.37 -3.03 -6.91
C GLN A 12 12.07 -2.50 -8.32
N ALA A 13 13.06 -1.90 -8.99
CA ALA A 13 12.88 -1.32 -10.34
C ALA A 13 12.22 -2.30 -11.34
N GLY A 14 12.56 -3.58 -11.27
CA GLY A 14 12.00 -4.63 -12.14
C GLY A 14 10.51 -4.94 -11.91
N ASP A 15 9.90 -4.43 -10.84
CA ASP A 15 8.48 -4.69 -10.51
C ASP A 15 7.51 -3.67 -11.14
N LEU A 16 8.02 -2.65 -11.82
CA LEU A 16 7.19 -1.54 -12.31
C LEU A 16 5.99 -2.04 -13.14
N ALA A 17 6.21 -2.98 -14.05
CA ALA A 17 5.14 -3.51 -14.90
C ALA A 17 3.99 -4.12 -14.08
N GLY A 18 4.30 -5.02 -13.14
CA GLY A 18 3.28 -5.63 -12.28
C GLY A 18 2.63 -4.63 -11.33
N LEU A 19 3.37 -3.63 -10.86
CA LEU A 19 2.83 -2.57 -10.03
C LEU A 19 1.84 -1.67 -10.79
N LEU A 20 2.12 -1.36 -12.06
CA LEU A 20 1.20 -0.62 -12.92
C LEU A 20 -0.08 -1.41 -13.21
N GLU A 21 0.00 -2.74 -13.36
CA GLU A 21 -1.20 -3.59 -13.48
C GLU A 21 -2.08 -3.52 -12.22
N LEU A 22 -1.46 -3.59 -11.04
CA LEU A 22 -2.14 -3.42 -9.76
C LEU A 22 -2.82 -2.04 -9.65
N TYR A 23 -2.12 -0.96 -10.02
CA TYR A 23 -2.70 0.40 -9.96
C TYR A 23 -3.80 0.62 -10.98
N ARG A 24 -3.71 0.04 -12.18
CA ARG A 24 -4.81 0.04 -13.16
C ARG A 24 -6.04 -0.68 -12.60
N ALA A 25 -5.86 -1.76 -11.83
CA ALA A 25 -6.97 -2.44 -11.14
C ALA A 25 -7.54 -1.62 -9.96
N LEU A 26 -6.74 -0.74 -9.35
CA LEU A 26 -7.19 0.16 -8.30
C LEU A 26 -8.06 1.29 -8.86
N ASN A 27 -7.58 1.93 -9.93
CA ASN A 27 -8.18 3.09 -10.59
C ASN A 27 -8.22 2.89 -12.12
N PRO A 28 -9.24 2.20 -12.66
CA PRO A 28 -9.30 1.90 -14.10
C PRO A 28 -9.52 3.13 -14.99
N SER A 29 -9.84 4.28 -14.41
CA SER A 29 -10.06 5.55 -15.11
C SER A 29 -8.87 6.51 -15.05
N ASP A 30 -7.76 6.13 -14.41
CA ASP A 30 -6.56 6.97 -14.39
C ASP A 30 -5.98 7.12 -15.81
N PRO A 31 -5.40 8.29 -16.13
CA PRO A 31 -4.80 8.53 -17.44
C PRO A 31 -3.62 7.57 -17.69
N GLU A 32 -3.38 7.27 -18.97
CA GLU A 32 -2.19 6.50 -19.35
C GLU A 32 -0.91 7.32 -19.13
N MET A 33 0.14 6.65 -18.66
CA MET A 33 1.48 7.18 -18.56
C MET A 33 2.34 6.57 -19.67
N THR A 34 3.26 7.35 -20.22
CA THR A 34 4.35 6.80 -21.02
C THR A 34 5.28 5.95 -20.15
N THR A 35 6.03 5.04 -20.76
CA THR A 35 7.03 4.23 -20.06
C THR A 35 8.06 5.11 -19.34
N GLU A 36 8.52 6.19 -19.99
CA GLU A 36 9.52 7.11 -19.43
C GLU A 36 9.01 7.86 -18.20
N GLU A 37 7.75 8.32 -18.23
CA GLU A 37 7.10 8.96 -17.06
C GLU A 37 6.98 7.98 -15.90
N ALA A 38 6.56 6.74 -16.17
CA ALA A 38 6.41 5.72 -15.14
C ALA A 38 7.77 5.32 -14.53
N ASP A 39 8.80 5.12 -15.35
CA ASP A 39 10.16 4.82 -14.90
C ASP A 39 10.72 5.95 -14.02
N THR A 40 10.57 7.19 -14.46
CA THR A 40 11.07 8.38 -13.73
C THR A 40 10.35 8.55 -12.40
N ALA A 41 9.03 8.43 -12.39
CA ALA A 41 8.23 8.54 -11.18
C ALA A 41 8.56 7.41 -10.19
N PHE A 42 8.67 6.17 -10.67
CA PHE A 42 8.96 5.04 -9.81
C PHE A 42 10.39 5.07 -9.26
N ALA A 43 11.38 5.48 -10.05
CA ALA A 43 12.74 5.71 -9.55
C ALA A 43 12.76 6.77 -8.43
N THR A 44 11.98 7.85 -8.58
CA THR A 44 11.80 8.86 -7.53
C THR A 44 11.19 8.26 -6.26
N MET A 45 10.15 7.43 -6.39
CA MET A 45 9.53 6.74 -5.25
C MET A 45 10.52 5.82 -4.54
N LEU A 46 11.28 5.01 -5.28
CA LEU A 46 12.27 4.09 -4.72
C LEU A 46 13.40 4.82 -3.97
N ALA A 47 13.71 6.06 -4.36
CA ALA A 47 14.72 6.88 -3.70
C ALA A 47 14.17 7.72 -2.53
N GLN A 48 12.86 7.80 -2.34
CA GLN A 48 12.22 8.69 -1.37
C GLN A 48 12.42 8.21 0.07
N PRO A 49 13.07 8.98 0.96
CA PRO A 49 13.25 8.57 2.34
C PRO A 49 11.92 8.37 3.07
N GLY A 50 11.80 7.21 3.73
CA GLY A 50 10.62 6.81 4.48
C GLY A 50 9.47 6.26 3.62
N LEU A 51 9.60 6.23 2.29
CA LEU A 51 8.63 5.59 1.41
C LEU A 51 9.08 4.16 1.09
N THR A 52 8.18 3.20 1.25
CA THR A 52 8.41 1.81 0.84
C THR A 52 7.16 1.26 0.17
N VAL A 53 7.31 0.71 -1.04
CA VAL A 53 6.22 -0.01 -1.72
C VAL A 53 6.39 -1.49 -1.40
N PHE A 54 5.42 -2.09 -0.71
CA PHE A 54 5.42 -3.52 -0.41
C PHE A 54 4.58 -4.29 -1.41
N LEU A 55 5.08 -5.45 -1.83
CA LEU A 55 4.38 -6.39 -2.67
C LEU A 55 4.10 -7.67 -1.89
N ALA A 56 2.90 -8.22 -2.08
CA ALA A 56 2.66 -9.64 -1.86
C ALA A 56 2.76 -10.35 -3.21
N THR A 57 3.62 -11.37 -3.28
CA THR A 57 3.82 -12.17 -4.49
C THR A 57 3.40 -13.63 -4.28
N GLU A 58 2.94 -14.22 -5.37
CA GLU A 58 2.64 -15.65 -5.49
C GLU A 58 3.25 -16.15 -6.80
N GLY A 59 4.07 -17.21 -6.77
CA GLY A 59 4.76 -17.69 -7.97
C GLY A 59 5.70 -16.67 -8.63
N GLY A 60 6.09 -15.61 -7.92
CA GLY A 60 6.86 -14.47 -8.45
C GLY A 60 6.01 -13.32 -9.00
N GLU A 61 4.71 -13.53 -9.20
CA GLU A 61 3.76 -12.51 -9.68
C GLU A 61 3.33 -11.59 -8.52
N ALA A 62 3.31 -10.28 -8.73
CA ALA A 62 2.79 -9.33 -7.75
C ALA A 62 1.25 -9.31 -7.77
N VAL A 63 0.63 -9.76 -6.67
CA VAL A 63 -0.83 -9.95 -6.60
C VAL A 63 -1.54 -8.97 -5.67
N ALA A 64 -0.79 -8.31 -4.78
CA ALA A 64 -1.25 -7.18 -3.98
C ALA A 64 -0.10 -6.22 -3.65
N THR A 65 -0.45 -4.96 -3.38
CA THR A 65 0.50 -3.93 -2.96
C THR A 65 -0.08 -3.04 -1.86
N ALA A 66 0.81 -2.42 -1.09
CA ALA A 66 0.53 -1.29 -0.21
C ALA A 66 1.78 -0.40 -0.11
N THR A 67 1.58 0.91 -0.19
CA THR A 67 2.68 1.89 0.00
C THR A 67 2.68 2.38 1.44
N LEU A 68 3.81 2.25 2.12
CA LEU A 68 4.06 2.81 3.44
C LEU A 68 4.83 4.13 3.29
N GLN A 69 4.37 5.18 3.95
CA GLN A 69 5.12 6.43 4.12
C GLN A 69 5.30 6.73 5.61
N ILE A 70 6.54 6.66 6.09
CA ILE A 70 6.94 7.09 7.43
C ILE A 70 7.30 8.58 7.38
N VAL A 71 6.76 9.36 8.30
CA VAL A 71 6.92 10.81 8.37
C VAL A 71 7.58 11.21 9.70
N PRO A 72 8.75 11.86 9.66
CA PRO A 72 9.36 12.46 10.85
C PRO A 72 8.43 13.46 11.52
N ASN A 73 8.48 13.55 12.84
CA ASN A 73 7.52 14.32 13.62
C ASN A 73 8.12 14.76 14.95
N LEU A 74 7.71 15.92 15.47
CA LEU A 74 8.13 16.44 16.78
C LEU A 74 7.14 16.11 17.91
N THR A 75 5.86 15.90 17.57
CA THR A 75 4.85 15.57 18.58
C THR A 75 5.07 14.17 19.16
N ARG A 76 4.42 13.86 20.28
CA ARG A 76 4.48 12.50 20.89
C ARG A 76 5.92 12.03 21.14
N ALA A 77 6.73 12.91 21.73
CA ALA A 77 8.15 12.68 22.03
C ALA A 77 8.99 12.39 20.77
N ALA A 78 8.81 13.20 19.72
CA ALA A 78 9.51 13.10 18.45
C ALA A 78 9.40 11.73 17.73
N ARG A 79 8.36 10.94 18.05
CA ARG A 79 8.11 9.66 17.38
C ARG A 79 7.47 9.90 16.02
N PRO A 80 7.90 9.22 14.95
CA PRO A 80 7.27 9.36 13.65
C PRO A 80 5.82 8.85 13.65
N TYR A 81 5.09 9.16 12.59
CA TYR A 81 3.83 8.49 12.26
C TYR A 81 3.90 7.98 10.83
N ALA A 82 3.02 7.05 10.47
CA ALA A 82 2.98 6.52 9.12
C ALA A 82 1.61 6.63 8.45
N LEU A 83 1.64 6.65 7.13
CA LEU A 83 0.49 6.54 6.24
C LEU A 83 0.60 5.24 5.43
N VAL A 84 -0.51 4.56 5.22
CA VAL A 84 -0.63 3.48 4.23
C VAL A 84 -1.52 3.99 3.09
N GLU A 85 -1.02 3.88 1.86
CA GLU A 85 -1.64 4.37 0.63
C GLU A 85 -1.65 3.30 -0.46
N ASN A 86 -2.47 3.53 -1.50
CA ASN A 86 -2.51 2.74 -2.74
C ASN A 86 -2.65 1.21 -2.53
N VAL A 87 -3.46 0.81 -1.55
CA VAL A 87 -3.72 -0.60 -1.25
C VAL A 87 -4.60 -1.22 -2.33
N VAL A 88 -4.11 -2.28 -2.97
CA VAL A 88 -4.88 -3.03 -3.97
C VAL A 88 -4.50 -4.51 -3.98
N THR A 89 -5.48 -5.34 -4.32
CA THR A 89 -5.30 -6.77 -4.61
C THR A 89 -6.02 -7.06 -5.91
N LEU A 90 -5.36 -7.78 -6.83
CA LEU A 90 -5.96 -8.20 -8.10
C LEU A 90 -7.29 -8.90 -7.85
N GLU A 91 -8.30 -8.59 -8.66
CA GLU A 91 -9.66 -9.10 -8.46
C GLU A 91 -9.72 -10.63 -8.44
N THR A 92 -8.98 -11.27 -9.35
CA THR A 92 -8.83 -12.73 -9.46
C THR A 92 -8.07 -13.38 -8.29
N ARG A 93 -7.50 -12.58 -7.39
CA ARG A 93 -6.71 -13.02 -6.23
C ARG A 93 -7.31 -12.57 -4.88
N ARG A 94 -8.47 -11.89 -4.88
CA ARG A 94 -9.16 -11.47 -3.65
C ARG A 94 -9.65 -12.67 -2.84
N GLY A 95 -9.88 -12.44 -1.54
CA GLY A 95 -10.34 -13.49 -0.61
C GLY A 95 -9.26 -14.50 -0.16
N ARG A 96 -8.03 -14.37 -0.68
CA ARG A 96 -6.91 -15.30 -0.39
C ARG A 96 -5.90 -14.77 0.64
N GLY A 97 -6.10 -13.56 1.16
CA GLY A 97 -5.29 -12.99 2.24
C GLY A 97 -4.14 -12.07 1.84
N TYR A 98 -3.78 -11.94 0.56
CA TYR A 98 -2.64 -11.09 0.12
C TYR A 98 -2.74 -9.63 0.58
N GLY A 99 -3.88 -8.99 0.35
CA GLY A 99 -4.11 -7.60 0.78
C GLY A 99 -3.95 -7.43 2.30
N ARG A 100 -4.42 -8.40 3.08
CA ARG A 100 -4.27 -8.37 4.55
C ARG A 100 -2.82 -8.56 4.95
N ALA A 101 -2.12 -9.48 4.29
CA ALA A 101 -0.71 -9.77 4.57
C ALA A 101 0.16 -8.54 4.30
N VAL A 102 0.01 -7.89 3.13
CA VAL A 102 0.83 -6.71 2.77
C VAL A 102 0.51 -5.49 3.65
N VAL A 103 -0.76 -5.25 4.00
CA VAL A 103 -1.13 -4.14 4.89
C VAL A 103 -0.62 -4.36 6.32
N ARG A 104 -0.77 -5.57 6.87
CA ARG A 104 -0.26 -5.88 8.22
C ARG A 104 1.26 -5.78 8.28
N HIS A 105 1.94 -6.24 7.24
CA HIS A 105 3.39 -6.08 7.13
C HIS A 105 3.81 -4.61 7.11
N ALA A 106 3.14 -3.76 6.33
CA ALA A 106 3.40 -2.32 6.33
C ALA A 106 3.20 -1.70 7.74
N VAL A 107 2.16 -2.12 8.47
CA VAL A 107 1.90 -1.68 9.85
C VAL A 107 3.00 -2.15 10.81
N GLU A 108 3.43 -3.40 10.71
CA GLU A 108 4.51 -3.98 11.52
C GLU A 108 5.83 -3.24 11.29
N VAL A 109 6.20 -2.97 10.03
CA VAL A 109 7.39 -2.19 9.68
C VAL A 109 7.31 -0.77 10.24
N ALA A 110 6.15 -0.10 10.13
CA ALA A 110 5.97 1.23 10.70
C ALA A 110 6.18 1.25 12.23
N PHE A 111 5.63 0.26 12.94
CA PHE A 111 5.81 0.16 14.39
C PHE A 111 7.24 -0.22 14.79
N ALA A 112 7.92 -1.08 14.01
CA ALA A 112 9.34 -1.38 14.20
C ALA A 112 10.22 -0.12 14.03
N ALA A 113 9.82 0.80 13.14
CA ALA A 113 10.41 2.12 13.00
C ALA A 113 9.97 3.14 14.08
N ASN A 114 9.41 2.67 15.19
CA ASN A 114 8.95 3.45 16.34
C ASN A 114 7.81 4.45 16.02
N CYS A 115 7.06 4.24 14.94
CA CYS A 115 5.87 5.06 14.67
C CYS A 115 4.88 4.95 15.83
N TYR A 116 4.31 6.07 16.28
CA TYR A 116 3.32 6.04 17.36
C TYR A 116 1.90 5.69 16.86
N LYS A 117 1.66 5.83 15.55
CA LYS A 117 0.42 5.44 14.88
C LYS A 117 0.66 5.20 13.38
N VAL A 118 -0.25 4.45 12.78
CA VAL A 118 -0.39 4.29 11.32
C VAL A 118 -1.80 4.74 10.94
N MET A 119 -1.94 5.48 9.85
CA MET A 119 -3.21 6.00 9.36
C MET A 119 -3.42 5.61 7.90
N LEU A 120 -4.68 5.54 7.48
CA LEU A 120 -5.10 5.35 6.10
C LEU A 120 -6.41 6.12 5.89
N LEU A 121 -6.61 6.64 4.69
CA LEU A 121 -7.90 7.15 4.23
C LEU A 121 -8.37 6.30 3.04
N THR A 122 -9.66 5.97 3.01
CA THR A 122 -10.27 5.28 1.87
C THR A 122 -11.51 6.03 1.42
N GLY A 123 -11.61 6.30 0.11
CA GLY A 123 -12.82 6.85 -0.51
C GLY A 123 -13.89 5.78 -0.78
N ARG A 124 -13.60 4.50 -0.50
CA ARG A 124 -14.56 3.41 -0.71
C ARG A 124 -15.60 3.42 0.41
N GLN A 125 -16.88 3.47 0.03
CA GLN A 125 -18.01 3.43 0.95
C GLN A 125 -18.53 2.01 1.21
N ARG A 126 -17.92 1.01 0.57
CA ARG A 126 -18.34 -0.38 0.64
C ARG A 126 -18.02 -0.98 2.02
N PRO A 127 -19.00 -1.50 2.78
CA PRO A 127 -18.77 -2.03 4.13
C PRO A 127 -17.70 -3.11 4.20
N GLU A 128 -17.57 -3.95 3.17
CA GLU A 128 -16.54 -5.00 3.10
C GLU A 128 -15.12 -4.44 3.06
N VAL A 129 -14.91 -3.21 2.54
CA VAL A 129 -13.61 -2.54 2.55
C VAL A 129 -13.28 -2.03 3.95
N HIS A 130 -14.27 -1.54 4.69
CA HIS A 130 -14.08 -1.12 6.09
C HIS A 130 -13.76 -2.31 6.98
N ALA A 131 -14.55 -3.40 6.85
CA ALA A 131 -14.29 -4.65 7.54
C ALA A 131 -12.90 -5.23 7.19
N PHE A 132 -12.44 -5.07 5.94
CA PHE A 132 -11.07 -5.44 5.55
C PHE A 132 -10.02 -4.68 6.37
N TYR A 133 -10.11 -3.35 6.47
CA TYR A 133 -9.14 -2.56 7.25
C TYR A 133 -9.23 -2.85 8.75
N GLU A 134 -10.43 -3.02 9.31
CA GLU A 134 -10.61 -3.44 10.70
C GLU A 134 -9.93 -4.79 10.97
N SER A 135 -10.05 -5.72 10.03
CA SER A 135 -9.42 -7.03 10.11
C SER A 135 -7.89 -7.02 9.97
N CYS A 136 -7.32 -5.88 9.57
CA CYS A 136 -5.88 -5.59 9.58
C CYS A 136 -5.41 -4.91 10.88
N GLY A 137 -6.33 -4.58 11.80
CA GLY A 137 -6.04 -3.93 13.08
C GLY A 137 -6.30 -2.42 13.10
N PHE A 138 -6.85 -1.84 12.04
CA PHE A 138 -7.29 -0.44 12.06
C PHE A 138 -8.59 -0.28 12.85
N VAL A 139 -8.80 0.92 13.39
CA VAL A 139 -10.04 1.29 14.08
C VAL A 139 -10.60 2.55 13.41
N GLN A 140 -11.85 2.51 12.95
CA GLN A 140 -12.53 3.67 12.37
C GLN A 140 -12.92 4.66 13.49
N ASN A 141 -11.96 5.46 13.94
CA ASN A 141 -12.16 6.45 15.02
C ASN A 141 -11.62 7.85 14.66
N LYS A 142 -11.46 8.10 13.36
CA LYS A 142 -11.01 9.38 12.77
C LYS A 142 -11.90 9.74 11.60
N THR A 143 -12.12 11.05 11.42
CA THR A 143 -12.86 11.61 10.28
C THR A 143 -11.87 12.12 9.25
N GLY A 144 -12.00 11.67 8.00
CA GLY A 144 -11.16 12.11 6.88
C GLY A 144 -11.71 13.36 6.21
N PHE A 145 -10.81 14.22 5.73
CA PHE A 145 -11.13 15.39 4.90
C PHE A 145 -10.20 15.39 3.68
N GLN A 146 -10.73 15.82 2.53
CA GLN A 146 -9.98 15.91 1.27
C GLN A 146 -10.39 17.17 0.51
N ILE A 147 -9.42 17.79 -0.17
CA ILE A 147 -9.60 18.82 -1.19
C ILE A 147 -8.87 18.37 -2.46
N ARG A 148 -9.41 18.64 -3.64
CA ARG A 148 -8.84 18.26 -4.94
C ARG A 148 -8.80 19.48 -5.87
N GLN A 149 -7.84 19.48 -6.79
CA GLN A 149 -7.80 20.39 -7.94
C GLN A 149 -7.93 19.57 -9.23
N ASP A 150 -8.45 20.21 -10.27
CA ASP A 150 -8.55 19.64 -11.62
C ASP A 150 -7.17 19.51 -12.29
#